data_AF-A0A199VFZ0-F1
#
_entry.id   AF-A0A199VFZ0-F1
#
_cell.length_a   1.000
_cell.length_b   1.000
_cell.length_c   1.000
_cell.angle_alpha   90.00
_cell.angle_beta   90.00
_cell.angle_gamma   90.00
#
_symmetry.space_group_name_H-M   'P 1'
#
loop_
_entity.id
_entity.type
_entity.pdbx_description
1 polymer ?
#
loop_
_entity_poly.entity_id
_entity_poly.type
_entity_poly.pdbx_seq_one_letter_code
_entity_poly.pdbx_strand_id
1 'polypeptide(L)'
;FFVGYGLELSRLVPLIIFNLKKKFLCKTEAEVKEAWAPGDLGYATRVPNDMLIMTIVLCYSVIAPLIIPFGVVYFGLGWLVARNQVLRVYVPSYESNGRMWPHMHTRIIAALLVYQITMLGFIILKEFYYAPFLIPLIPITFIYAFICKNRFYLAFAHTPLEVASREIKETPNMESIYTAFIPPCLKPEKPDDIDHFEDAQSHTSRSTSLT
;
A
#
# COMPACT_ATOMS: atom_id res chain seq x y z
N PHE A 1 19.86 9.31 4.04
CA PHE A 1 19.28 8.08 3.46
C PHE A 1 19.48 6.85 4.34
N PHE A 2 20.70 6.42 4.69
CA PHE A 2 20.90 5.22 5.53
C PHE A 2 20.44 5.33 6.99
N VAL A 3 20.56 6.52 7.61
CA VAL A 3 20.13 6.76 8.99
C VAL A 3 18.61 6.61 9.16
N GLY A 4 17.81 6.91 8.12
CA GLY A 4 16.35 6.78 8.14
C GLY A 4 15.90 5.33 8.31
N TYR A 5 16.52 4.39 7.58
CA TYR A 5 16.23 2.97 7.75
C TYR A 5 16.68 2.42 9.09
N GLY A 6 17.81 2.90 9.63
CA GLY A 6 18.25 2.55 10.99
C GLY A 6 17.25 3.01 12.06
N LEU A 7 16.71 4.22 11.92
CA LEU A 7 15.72 4.79 12.83
C LEU A 7 14.35 4.07 12.73
N GLU A 8 13.93 3.73 11.51
CA GLU A 8 12.73 2.91 11.23
C GLU A 8 12.86 1.50 11.82
N LEU A 9 14.04 0.88 11.69
CA LEU A 9 14.28 -0.48 12.18
C LEU A 9 14.35 -0.52 13.72
N SER A 10 14.99 0.47 14.34
CA SER A 10 15.03 0.57 15.81
C SER A 10 13.70 0.95 16.43
N ARG A 11 12.76 1.49 15.63
CA ARG A 11 11.44 1.95 16.08
C ARG A 11 11.50 2.77 17.39
N LEU A 12 12.47 3.68 17.48
CA LEU A 12 12.67 4.47 18.69
C LEU A 12 11.44 5.33 19.01
N VAL A 13 10.80 5.89 17.97
CA VAL A 13 9.67 6.81 18.12
C VAL A 13 8.44 6.11 18.75
N PRO A 14 7.91 4.98 18.22
CA PRO A 14 6.80 4.27 18.87
C PRO A 14 7.13 3.73 20.27
N LEU A 15 8.36 3.30 20.52
CA LEU A 15 8.77 2.81 21.85
C LEU A 15 8.78 3.92 22.91
N ILE A 16 9.30 5.10 22.56
CA ILE A 16 9.29 6.26 23.45
C ILE A 16 7.86 6.72 23.74
N ILE A 17 7.01 6.78 22.70
CA ILE A 17 5.58 7.12 22.85
C ILE A 17 4.85 6.08 23.71
N PHE A 18 5.13 4.79 23.50
CA PHE A 18 4.54 3.73 24.30
C PHE A 18 4.90 3.87 25.78
N ASN A 19 6.19 4.04 26.11
CA ASN A 19 6.63 4.20 27.49
C ASN A 19 6.04 5.47 28.15
N LEU A 20 5.89 6.57 27.39
CA LEU A 20 5.23 7.79 27.86
C LEU A 20 3.73 7.57 28.10
N LYS A 21 3.00 6.98 27.15
CA LYS A 21 1.57 6.66 27.29
C LYS A 21 1.31 5.72 28.45
N LYS A 22 2.14 4.68 28.60
CA LYS A 22 2.05 3.73 29.71
C LYS A 22 2.27 4.41 31.06
N LYS A 23 3.19 5.38 31.15
CA LYS A 23 3.52 6.06 32.40
C LYS A 23 2.51 7.15 32.80
N PHE A 24 1.92 7.84 31.82
CA PHE A 24 1.09 9.03 32.09
C PHE A 24 -0.41 8.87 31.77
N LEU A 25 -0.80 8.00 30.83
CA LEU A 25 -2.17 7.93 30.32
C LEU A 25 -2.88 6.61 30.64
N CYS A 26 -2.20 5.46 30.55
CA CYS A 26 -2.85 4.16 30.73
C CYS A 26 -3.09 3.85 32.22
N LYS A 27 -4.35 3.76 32.63
CA LYS A 27 -4.78 3.31 33.97
C LYS A 27 -5.38 1.90 33.94
N THR A 28 -5.91 1.46 32.80
CA THR A 28 -6.62 0.18 32.64
C THR A 28 -5.85 -0.79 31.72
N GLU A 29 -5.95 -2.11 31.95
CA GLU A 29 -5.30 -3.13 31.11
C GLU A 29 -5.73 -3.05 29.63
N ALA A 30 -6.99 -2.67 29.36
CA ALA A 30 -7.50 -2.44 28.02
C ALA A 30 -6.77 -1.29 27.30
N GLU A 31 -6.50 -0.18 27.99
CA GLU A 31 -5.77 0.97 27.45
C GLU A 31 -4.30 0.64 27.18
N VAL A 32 -3.71 -0.24 27.99
CA VAL A 32 -2.34 -0.74 27.75
C VAL A 32 -2.30 -1.61 26.50
N LYS A 33 -3.33 -2.45 26.29
CA LYS A 33 -3.45 -3.29 25.08
C LYS A 33 -3.65 -2.43 23.83
N GLU A 34 -4.47 -1.40 23.91
CA GLU A 34 -4.68 -0.45 22.81
C GLU A 34 -3.40 0.36 22.50
N ALA A 35 -2.66 0.78 23.53
CA ALA A 35 -1.37 1.46 23.34
C ALA A 35 -0.30 0.55 22.69
N TRP A 36 -0.43 -0.77 22.81
CA TRP A 36 0.41 -1.77 22.15
C TRP A 36 -0.07 -2.15 20.74
N ALA A 37 -1.24 -1.68 20.30
CA ALA A 37 -1.77 -2.06 19.01
C ALA A 37 -0.77 -1.68 17.89
N PRO A 38 -0.43 -2.63 17.00
CA PRO A 38 0.53 -2.37 15.94
C PRO A 38 -0.03 -1.31 14.99
N GLY A 39 0.83 -0.37 14.57
CA GLY A 39 0.45 0.62 13.55
C GLY A 39 0.28 0.00 12.17
N ASP A 40 -0.22 0.82 11.23
CA ASP A 40 -0.27 0.46 9.82
C ASP A 40 1.10 0.63 9.15
N LEU A 41 1.27 0.03 7.97
CA LEU A 41 2.49 0.07 7.15
C LEU A 41 2.85 1.48 6.64
N GLY A 42 1.94 2.45 6.73
CA GLY A 42 2.20 3.82 6.29
C GLY A 42 2.42 3.92 4.78
N TYR A 43 1.62 3.20 4.00
CA TYR A 43 1.74 3.17 2.53
C TYR A 43 1.75 4.57 1.90
N ALA A 44 0.98 5.51 2.47
CA ALA A 44 0.88 6.88 1.99
C ALA A 44 2.21 7.66 2.03
N THR A 45 3.12 7.36 2.95
CA THR A 45 4.39 8.08 3.08
C THR A 45 5.56 7.26 2.53
N ARG A 46 5.61 5.96 2.80
CA ARG A 46 6.70 5.08 2.38
C ARG A 46 6.77 4.93 0.86
N VAL A 47 5.63 4.65 0.21
CA VAL A 47 5.60 4.40 -1.24
C VAL A 47 6.02 5.63 -2.04
N PRO A 48 5.50 6.85 -1.81
CA PRO A 48 5.98 8.03 -2.54
C PRO A 48 7.44 8.36 -2.28
N ASN A 49 7.95 8.13 -1.06
CA ASN A 49 9.36 8.36 -0.74
C ASN A 49 10.27 7.42 -1.53
N ASP A 50 9.97 6.13 -1.57
CA ASP A 50 10.74 5.14 -2.34
C ASP A 50 10.65 5.42 -3.86
N MET A 51 9.48 5.84 -4.37
CA MET A 51 9.31 6.24 -5.77
C MET A 51 10.15 7.48 -6.13
N LEU A 52 10.26 8.46 -5.23
CA LEU A 52 11.09 9.64 -5.43
C LEU A 52 12.57 9.24 -5.55
N ILE A 53 13.03 8.37 -4.66
CA ILE A 53 14.43 7.91 -4.64
C ILE A 53 14.75 7.10 -5.88
N MET A 54 13.83 6.23 -6.30
CA MET A 54 13.95 5.51 -7.57
C MET A 54 14.13 6.48 -8.74
N THR A 55 13.32 7.53 -8.79
CA THR A 55 13.40 8.55 -9.86
C THR A 55 14.74 9.28 -9.84
N ILE A 56 15.24 9.66 -8.66
CA ILE A 56 16.55 10.33 -8.51
C ILE A 56 17.67 9.40 -8.97
N VAL A 57 17.71 8.16 -8.47
CA VAL A 57 18.75 7.18 -8.84
C VAL A 57 18.75 6.94 -10.34
N LEU A 58 17.57 6.81 -10.95
CA LEU A 58 17.44 6.61 -12.38
C LEU A 58 17.95 7.84 -13.16
N CYS A 59 17.47 9.05 -12.85
CA CYS A 59 17.86 10.27 -13.57
C CYS A 59 19.37 10.58 -13.47
N TYR A 60 19.95 10.42 -12.28
CA TYR A 60 21.36 10.72 -12.07
C TYR A 60 22.30 9.59 -12.52
N SER A 61 21.80 8.40 -12.84
CA SER A 61 22.63 7.27 -13.29
C SER A 61 23.44 7.58 -14.57
N VAL A 62 22.89 8.39 -15.48
CA VAL A 62 23.56 8.80 -16.73
C VAL A 62 24.64 9.85 -16.47
N ILE A 63 24.46 10.70 -15.46
CA ILE A 63 25.40 11.79 -15.15
C ILE A 63 26.54 11.27 -14.27
N ALA A 64 26.20 10.51 -13.23
CA ALA A 64 27.13 9.99 -12.23
C ALA A 64 26.79 8.52 -11.93
N PRO A 65 27.38 7.54 -12.65
CA PRO A 65 27.04 6.12 -12.53
C PRO A 65 27.33 5.56 -11.13
N LEU A 66 28.18 6.23 -10.35
CA LEU A 66 28.47 5.88 -8.96
C LEU A 66 27.22 5.93 -8.05
N ILE A 67 26.13 6.59 -8.44
CA ILE A 67 24.87 6.59 -7.67
C ILE A 67 24.16 5.23 -7.66
N ILE A 68 24.36 4.40 -8.69
CA ILE A 68 23.71 3.08 -8.83
C ILE A 68 24.01 2.16 -7.63
N PRO A 69 25.28 1.90 -7.25
CA PRO A 69 25.56 1.03 -6.11
C PRO A 69 24.94 1.55 -4.81
N PHE A 70 24.94 2.87 -4.57
CA PHE A 70 24.26 3.45 -3.41
C PHE A 70 22.75 3.23 -3.45
N GLY A 71 22.12 3.36 -4.62
CA GLY A 71 20.71 3.06 -4.83
C GLY A 71 20.38 1.59 -4.58
N VAL A 72 21.21 0.66 -5.07
CA VAL A 72 21.05 -0.78 -4.84
C VAL A 72 21.14 -1.11 -3.35
N VAL A 73 22.12 -0.56 -2.63
CA VAL A 73 22.23 -0.77 -1.18
C VAL A 73 21.02 -0.18 -0.45
N TYR A 74 20.52 0.98 -0.86
CA TYR A 74 19.30 1.59 -0.31
C TYR A 74 18.10 0.64 -0.45
N PHE A 75 17.79 0.18 -1.66
CA PHE A 75 16.67 -0.72 -1.90
C PHE A 75 16.88 -2.11 -1.28
N GLY A 76 18.11 -2.61 -1.24
CA GLY A 76 18.44 -3.90 -0.61
C GLY A 76 18.22 -3.90 0.90
N LEU A 77 18.71 -2.86 1.59
CA LEU A 77 18.44 -2.68 3.02
C LEU A 77 16.95 -2.43 3.27
N GLY A 78 16.33 -1.57 2.47
CA GLY A 78 14.89 -1.29 2.54
C GLY A 78 14.04 -2.55 2.42
N TRP A 79 14.36 -3.44 1.49
CA TRP A 79 13.70 -4.73 1.33
C TRP A 79 13.85 -5.62 2.58
N LEU A 80 15.07 -5.74 3.12
CA LEU A 80 15.33 -6.53 4.33
C LEU A 80 14.54 -6.00 5.53
N VAL A 81 14.56 -4.69 5.75
CA VAL A 81 13.83 -4.02 6.83
C VAL A 81 12.33 -4.21 6.65
N ALA A 82 11.79 -3.87 5.49
CA ALA A 82 10.36 -3.94 5.19
C ALA A 82 9.84 -5.38 5.36
N ARG A 83 10.58 -6.39 4.86
CA ARG A 83 10.22 -7.79 5.02
C ARG A 83 10.11 -8.20 6.50
N ASN A 84 11.10 -7.83 7.31
CA ASN A 84 11.07 -8.14 8.74
C ASN A 84 9.93 -7.43 9.46
N GLN A 85 9.66 -6.17 9.11
CA GLN A 85 8.62 -5.38 9.74
C GLN A 85 7.20 -5.85 9.37
N VAL A 86 6.95 -6.23 8.12
CA VAL A 86 5.67 -6.79 7.66
C VAL A 86 5.38 -8.13 8.35
N LEU A 87 6.39 -8.97 8.57
CA LEU A 87 6.21 -10.28 9.18
C LEU A 87 6.01 -10.25 10.70
N ARG A 88 6.64 -9.29 11.40
CA ARG A 88 6.74 -9.31 12.87
C ARG A 88 5.93 -8.23 13.57
N VAL A 89 5.49 -7.20 12.86
CA VAL A 89 4.89 -6.04 13.53
C VAL A 89 3.64 -5.56 12.83
N TYR A 90 3.77 -5.10 11.60
CA TYR A 90 2.68 -4.32 11.01
C TYR A 90 1.52 -5.23 10.66
N VAL A 91 0.32 -4.81 11.03
CA VAL A 91 -0.92 -5.47 10.63
C VAL A 91 -1.57 -4.56 9.58
N PRO A 92 -1.79 -5.04 8.35
CA PRO A 92 -2.41 -4.22 7.30
C PRO A 92 -3.82 -3.82 7.74
N SER A 93 -4.12 -2.52 7.74
CA SER A 93 -5.48 -2.05 8.07
C SER A 93 -6.49 -2.30 6.94
N TYR A 94 -6.00 -2.47 5.71
CA TYR A 94 -6.83 -2.64 4.53
C TYR A 94 -6.28 -3.71 3.59
N GLU A 95 -7.10 -4.72 3.29
CA GLU A 95 -6.80 -5.74 2.28
C GLU A 95 -7.17 -5.22 0.88
N SER A 96 -6.21 -4.58 0.22
CA SER A 96 -6.43 -3.92 -1.07
C SER A 96 -6.16 -4.80 -2.30
N ASN A 97 -5.75 -6.06 -2.13
CA ASN A 97 -5.47 -7.02 -3.21
C ASN A 97 -4.60 -6.45 -4.36
N GLY A 98 -3.63 -5.59 -4.04
CA GLY A 98 -2.71 -5.03 -5.03
C GLY A 98 -3.29 -3.92 -5.91
N ARG A 99 -4.45 -3.33 -5.60
CA ARG A 99 -5.04 -2.20 -6.36
C ARG A 99 -4.11 -0.97 -6.49
N MET A 100 -3.10 -0.85 -5.64
CA MET A 100 -2.09 0.20 -5.72
C MET A 100 -1.06 -0.01 -6.84
N TRP A 101 -0.90 -1.24 -7.35
CA TRP A 101 0.12 -1.58 -8.34
C TRP A 101 0.00 -0.80 -9.66
N PRO A 102 -1.18 -0.66 -10.30
CA PRO A 102 -1.31 0.14 -11.52
C PRO A 102 -0.90 1.60 -11.32
N HIS A 103 -1.14 2.15 -10.14
CA HIS A 103 -0.74 3.51 -9.77
C HIS A 103 0.79 3.62 -9.64
N MET A 104 1.42 2.66 -8.95
CA MET A 104 2.89 2.59 -8.86
C MET A 104 3.53 2.42 -10.24
N HIS A 105 3.02 1.49 -11.06
CA HIS A 105 3.52 1.26 -12.42
C HIS A 105 3.46 2.53 -13.27
N THR A 106 2.35 3.27 -13.23
CA THR A 106 2.22 4.53 -13.97
C THR A 106 3.27 5.57 -13.53
N ARG A 107 3.56 5.64 -12.22
CA ARG A 107 4.62 6.52 -11.70
C ARG A 107 6.02 6.07 -12.11
N ILE A 108 6.28 4.76 -12.16
CA ILE A 108 7.56 4.20 -12.65
C ILE A 108 7.76 4.55 -14.13
N ILE A 109 6.73 4.42 -14.96
CA ILE A 109 6.78 4.83 -16.36
C ILE A 109 7.03 6.33 -16.49
N ALA A 110 6.38 7.16 -15.67
CA ALA A 110 6.64 8.60 -15.65
C ALA A 110 8.10 8.91 -15.27
N ALA A 111 8.66 8.23 -14.25
CA ALA A 111 10.06 8.37 -13.88
C ALA A 111 11.01 7.95 -15.03
N LEU A 112 10.65 6.90 -15.77
CA LEU A 112 11.41 6.44 -16.94
C LEU A 112 11.37 7.44 -18.10
N LEU A 113 10.23 8.11 -18.32
CA LEU A 113 10.13 9.21 -19.28
C LEU A 113 10.99 10.41 -18.87
N VAL A 114 10.97 10.80 -17.59
CA VAL A 114 11.84 11.88 -17.06
C VAL A 114 13.32 11.52 -17.23
N TYR A 115 13.68 10.26 -17.02
CA TYR A 115 15.02 9.75 -17.28
C TYR A 115 15.41 9.90 -18.75
N GLN A 116 14.56 9.50 -19.69
CA GLN A 116 14.83 9.63 -21.13
C GLN A 116 15.01 11.09 -21.56
N ILE A 117 14.19 12.00 -21.04
CA ILE A 117 14.33 13.44 -21.29
C ILE A 117 15.67 13.97 -20.75
N THR A 118 16.03 13.57 -19.52
CA THR A 118 17.29 13.98 -18.88
C THR A 118 18.49 13.42 -19.63
N MET A 119 18.42 12.17 -20.07
CA MET A 119 19.45 11.50 -20.87
C MET A 119 19.66 12.22 -22.21
N LEU A 120 18.58 12.54 -22.93
CA LEU A 120 18.64 13.30 -24.17
C LEU A 120 19.25 14.69 -23.93
N GLY A 121 18.79 15.41 -22.91
CA GLY A 121 19.34 16.72 -22.54
C GLY A 121 20.84 16.67 -22.29
N PHE A 122 21.32 15.67 -21.54
CA PHE A 122 22.74 15.50 -21.26
C PHE A 122 23.57 15.17 -22.51
N ILE A 123 23.06 14.34 -23.41
CA ILE A 123 23.77 13.92 -24.63
C ILE A 123 23.81 15.03 -25.68
N ILE A 124 22.75 15.85 -25.76
CA ILE A 124 22.73 17.06 -26.59
C ILE A 124 23.83 18.02 -26.16
N LEU A 125 23.99 18.24 -24.85
CA LEU A 125 25.07 19.09 -24.29
C LEU A 125 26.48 18.53 -24.58
N LYS A 126 26.60 17.23 -24.85
CA LYS A 126 27.87 16.57 -25.17
C LYS A 126 28.16 16.53 -26.68
N GLU A 127 27.29 17.13 -27.51
CA GLU A 127 27.41 17.17 -28.98
C GLU A 127 27.67 15.81 -29.64
N PHE A 128 27.02 14.76 -29.13
CA PHE A 128 27.27 13.40 -29.61
C PHE A 128 26.51 13.11 -30.91
N TYR A 129 27.23 12.67 -31.94
CA TYR A 129 26.67 12.40 -33.28
C TYR A 129 25.54 11.36 -33.29
N TYR A 130 25.58 10.37 -32.39
CA TYR A 130 24.58 9.30 -32.31
C TYR A 130 23.35 9.64 -31.45
N ALA A 131 23.19 10.89 -31.01
CA ALA A 131 22.00 11.36 -30.27
C ALA A 131 20.65 10.99 -30.93
N PRO A 132 20.49 11.01 -32.27
CA PRO A 132 19.21 10.64 -32.91
C PRO A 132 18.74 9.21 -32.62
N PHE A 133 19.64 8.28 -32.28
CA PHE A 133 19.28 6.90 -31.96
C PHE A 133 18.44 6.77 -30.67
N LEU A 134 18.47 7.78 -29.81
CA LEU A 134 17.74 7.79 -28.53
C LEU A 134 16.35 8.41 -28.64
N ILE A 135 16.07 9.17 -29.71
CA ILE A 135 14.75 9.74 -29.99
C ILE A 135 13.64 8.67 -30.06
N PRO A 136 13.81 7.51 -30.74
CA PRO A 136 12.78 6.48 -30.77
C PRO A 136 12.46 5.82 -29.42
N LEU A 137 13.30 5.99 -28.39
CA LEU A 137 13.07 5.39 -27.07
C LEU A 137 11.82 5.97 -26.37
N ILE A 138 11.52 7.25 -26.60
CA ILE A 138 10.34 7.93 -26.05
C ILE A 138 9.03 7.33 -26.59
N PRO A 139 8.77 7.28 -27.91
CA PRO A 139 7.53 6.72 -28.43
C PRO A 139 7.41 5.22 -28.11
N ILE A 140 8.51 4.45 -28.09
CA ILE A 140 8.48 3.04 -27.67
C ILE A 140 7.95 2.93 -26.23
N THR A 141 8.41 3.79 -25.33
CA THR A 141 7.96 3.80 -23.93
C THR A 141 6.49 4.16 -23.80
N PHE A 142 6.01 5.13 -24.58
CA PHE A 142 4.58 5.47 -24.62
C PHE A 142 3.71 4.33 -25.15
N ILE A 143 4.14 3.67 -26.22
CA ILE A 143 3.44 2.50 -26.79
C ILE A 143 3.39 1.38 -25.75
N TYR A 144 4.51 1.08 -25.10
CA TYR A 144 4.57 0.10 -24.02
C TYR A 144 3.59 0.44 -22.89
N ALA A 145 3.59 1.69 -22.42
CA ALA A 145 2.69 2.15 -21.37
C ALA A 145 1.21 2.00 -21.77
N PHE A 146 0.88 2.31 -23.02
CA PHE A 146 -0.47 2.17 -23.57
C PHE A 146 -0.92 0.71 -23.64
N ILE A 147 -0.06 -0.18 -24.15
CA ILE A 147 -0.33 -1.63 -24.21
C ILE A 147 -0.54 -2.19 -22.79
N CYS A 148 0.34 -1.86 -21.86
CA CYS A 148 0.23 -2.32 -20.48
C CYS A 148 -1.04 -1.82 -19.79
N LYS A 149 -1.39 -0.55 -20.00
CA LYS A 149 -2.63 0.03 -19.46
C LYS A 149 -3.85 -0.72 -20.03
N ASN A 150 -3.94 -0.89 -21.34
CA ASN A 150 -5.11 -1.53 -21.95
C ASN A 150 -5.23 -3.02 -21.57
N ARG A 151 -4.11 -3.73 -21.46
CA ARG A 151 -4.10 -5.17 -21.19
C ARG A 151 -4.28 -5.50 -19.71
N PHE A 152 -3.55 -4.83 -18.82
CA PHE A 152 -3.45 -5.25 -17.43
C PHE A 152 -4.32 -4.42 -16.47
N TYR A 153 -4.62 -3.16 -16.78
CA TYR A 153 -5.38 -2.30 -15.87
C TYR A 153 -6.76 -2.88 -15.54
N LEU A 154 -7.44 -3.48 -16.53
CA LEU A 154 -8.76 -4.08 -16.36
C LEU A 154 -8.75 -5.19 -15.30
N ALA A 155 -7.69 -6.02 -15.28
CA ALA A 155 -7.55 -7.12 -14.34
C ALA A 155 -7.34 -6.66 -12.89
N PHE A 156 -6.76 -5.48 -12.67
CA PHE A 156 -6.60 -4.89 -11.33
C PHE A 156 -7.82 -4.07 -10.89
N ALA A 157 -8.60 -3.56 -11.84
CA ALA A 157 -9.79 -2.76 -11.56
C ALA A 157 -10.99 -3.64 -11.18
N HIS A 158 -11.14 -4.79 -11.83
CA HIS A 158 -12.29 -5.68 -11.67
C HIS A 158 -11.88 -7.13 -11.43
N THR A 159 -12.54 -7.78 -10.48
CA THR A 159 -12.38 -9.22 -10.24
C THR A 159 -13.07 -10.02 -11.35
N PRO A 160 -12.39 -10.97 -12.00
CA PRO A 160 -13.00 -11.76 -13.08
C PRO A 160 -14.08 -12.71 -12.52
N LEU A 161 -15.19 -12.83 -13.25
CA LEU A 161 -16.32 -13.69 -12.88
C LEU A 161 -15.91 -15.16 -12.76
N GLU A 162 -14.98 -15.62 -13.59
CA GLU A 162 -14.46 -17.00 -13.53
C GLU A 162 -13.82 -17.32 -12.18
N VAL A 163 -13.15 -16.36 -11.55
CA VAL A 163 -12.57 -16.55 -10.20
C VAL A 163 -13.66 -16.48 -9.14
N ALA A 164 -14.65 -15.60 -9.33
CA ALA A 164 -15.78 -15.46 -8.42
C ALA A 164 -16.74 -16.67 -8.45
N SER A 165 -16.83 -17.39 -9.58
CA SER A 165 -17.69 -18.56 -9.75
C SER A 165 -17.07 -19.87 -9.28
N ARG A 166 -15.79 -19.87 -8.88
CA ARG A 166 -15.14 -21.06 -8.29
C ARG A 166 -15.77 -21.36 -6.94
N GLU A 167 -15.92 -22.64 -6.63
CA GLU A 167 -16.46 -23.06 -5.33
C GLU A 167 -15.63 -22.46 -4.19
N ILE A 168 -16.32 -21.68 -3.36
CA ILE A 168 -15.70 -21.02 -2.21
C ILE A 168 -15.55 -22.09 -1.12
N LYS A 169 -14.36 -22.17 -0.52
CA LYS A 169 -14.05 -23.14 0.54
C LYS A 169 -14.97 -23.00 1.77
N GLU A 170 -15.49 -21.81 2.01
CA GLU A 170 -16.39 -21.47 3.12
C GLU A 170 -17.55 -20.63 2.58
N THR A 171 -18.79 -21.12 2.74
CA THR A 171 -19.98 -20.32 2.46
C THR A 171 -20.21 -19.34 3.61
N PRO A 172 -20.20 -18.01 3.38
CA PRO A 172 -20.43 -17.06 4.45
C PRO A 172 -21.87 -17.19 4.98
N ASN A 173 -22.03 -17.21 6.32
CA ASN A 173 -23.35 -17.13 6.95
C ASN A 173 -23.96 -15.75 6.65
N MET A 174 -25.24 -15.69 6.29
CA MET A 174 -25.92 -14.44 5.93
C MET A 174 -25.86 -13.40 7.08
N GLU A 175 -25.99 -13.85 8.34
CA GLU A 175 -25.86 -13.00 9.53
C GLU A 175 -24.48 -12.35 9.66
N SER A 176 -23.41 -13.07 9.29
CA SER A 176 -22.05 -12.55 9.31
C SER A 176 -21.84 -11.40 8.30
N ILE A 177 -22.58 -11.45 7.19
CA ILE A 177 -22.56 -10.37 6.18
C ILE A 177 -23.29 -9.15 6.73
N TYR A 178 -24.49 -9.32 7.29
CA TYR A 178 -25.26 -8.20 7.86
C TYR A 178 -24.49 -7.50 8.98
N THR A 179 -23.92 -8.26 9.92
CA THR A 179 -23.15 -7.72 11.05
C THR A 179 -21.87 -7.01 10.61
N ALA A 180 -21.26 -7.41 9.48
CA ALA A 180 -20.06 -6.74 8.95
C ALA A 180 -20.33 -5.29 8.50
N PHE A 181 -21.55 -4.98 8.03
CA PHE A 181 -21.93 -3.64 7.58
C PHE A 181 -22.57 -2.76 8.67
N ILE A 182 -22.72 -3.26 9.90
CA ILE A 182 -23.19 -2.45 11.04
C ILE A 182 -22.07 -1.46 11.43
N PRO A 183 -22.38 -0.16 11.57
CA PRO A 183 -21.38 0.84 11.95
C PRO A 183 -20.81 0.54 13.35
N PRO A 184 -19.52 0.86 13.60
CA PRO A 184 -18.85 0.46 14.85
C PRO A 184 -19.56 0.90 16.14
N CYS A 185 -20.30 2.01 16.12
CA CYS A 185 -21.06 2.51 17.27
C CYS A 185 -22.32 1.72 17.61
N LEU A 186 -22.80 0.88 16.68
CA LEU A 186 -23.99 0.04 16.85
C LEU A 186 -23.63 -1.45 16.92
N LYS A 187 -22.33 -1.79 16.98
CA LYS A 187 -21.92 -3.18 17.09
C LYS A 187 -22.19 -3.69 18.52
N PRO A 188 -22.85 -4.86 18.66
CA PRO A 188 -23.05 -5.45 19.97
C PRO A 188 -21.70 -5.80 20.60
N GLU A 189 -21.44 -5.29 21.81
CA GLU A 189 -20.20 -5.53 22.56
C GLU A 189 -20.14 -6.95 23.14
N LYS A 190 -21.31 -7.61 23.26
CA LYS A 190 -21.47 -8.97 23.77
C LYS A 190 -22.25 -9.83 22.77
N PRO A 191 -21.93 -11.13 22.64
CA PRO A 191 -22.67 -12.03 21.77
C PRO A 191 -24.17 -12.11 22.14
N ASP A 192 -24.51 -11.95 23.42
CA ASP A 192 -25.90 -11.98 23.93
C ASP A 192 -26.78 -10.81 23.41
N ASP A 193 -26.16 -9.70 22.97
CA ASP A 193 -26.87 -8.54 22.41
C ASP A 193 -27.28 -8.77 20.94
N ILE A 194 -26.70 -9.78 20.26
CA ILE A 194 -27.06 -10.18 18.90
C ILE A 194 -28.45 -10.80 18.89
N ASP A 195 -28.71 -11.72 19.82
CA ASP A 195 -30.01 -12.40 19.99
C ASP A 195 -31.12 -11.38 20.31
N HIS A 196 -30.83 -10.38 21.14
CA HIS A 196 -31.79 -9.32 21.49
C HIS A 196 -32.12 -8.39 20.30
N PHE A 197 -31.15 -8.16 19.42
CA PHE A 197 -31.33 -7.34 18.21
C PHE A 197 -32.12 -8.09 17.13
N GLU A 198 -31.90 -9.39 16.96
CA GLU A 198 -32.70 -10.26 16.08
C GLU A 198 -34.15 -10.36 16.55
N ASP A 199 -34.38 -10.56 17.85
CA ASP A 199 -35.72 -10.57 18.44
C ASP A 199 -36.44 -9.25 18.18
N ALA A 200 -35.77 -8.11 18.43
CA ALA A 200 -36.34 -6.79 18.17
C ALA A 200 -36.70 -6.56 16.69
N GLN A 201 -35.85 -7.00 15.73
CA GLN A 201 -36.17 -6.91 14.31
C GLN A 201 -37.37 -7.80 13.92
N SER A 202 -37.43 -9.04 14.43
CA SER A 202 -38.52 -9.97 14.12
C SER A 202 -39.91 -9.44 14.56
N HIS A 203 -39.96 -8.69 15.66
CA HIS A 203 -41.16 -8.01 16.14
C HIS A 203 -41.60 -6.86 15.21
N THR A 204 -40.66 -6.10 14.65
CA THR A 204 -40.97 -5.05 13.68
C THR A 204 -41.48 -5.62 12.35
N SER A 205 -40.84 -6.67 11.81
CA SER A 205 -41.28 -7.29 10.55
C SER A 205 -42.68 -7.91 10.64
N ARG A 206 -43.01 -8.57 11.76
CA ARG A 206 -44.38 -9.08 12.01
C ARG A 206 -45.45 -8.00 12.06
N SER A 207 -45.11 -6.81 12.57
CA SER A 207 -46.05 -5.68 12.65
C SER A 207 -46.34 -5.04 11.29
N THR A 208 -45.39 -5.06 10.35
CA THR A 208 -45.55 -4.49 9.01
C THR A 208 -46.30 -5.41 8.04
N SER A 209 -46.25 -6.73 8.25
CA SER A 209 -46.97 -7.72 7.44
C SER A 209 -48.47 -7.85 7.75
N LEU A 210 -48.99 -7.13 8.74
CA LEU A 210 -50.39 -7.17 9.19
C LEU A 210 -51.23 -5.95 8.76
N THR A 211 -50.73 -5.15 7.81
CA THR A 211 -51.44 -4.01 7.19
C THR A 211 -51.54 -4.16 5.70
#